data_AF-A0AAD1RBM2-F1
#
_entry.id   AF-A0AAD1RBM2-F1
#
_cell.length_a   1.000
_cell.length_b   1.000
_cell.length_c   1.000
_cell.angle_alpha   90.00
_cell.angle_beta   90.00
_cell.angle_gamma   90.00
#
_symmetry.space_group_name_H-M   'P 1'
#
loop_
_entity.id
_entity.type
_entity.pdbx_description
1 polymer ?
#
loop_
_entity_poly.entity_id
_entity_poly.type
_entity_poly.pdbx_seq_one_letter_code
_entity_poly.pdbx_strand_id
1 'polypeptide(L)'
;MDLESPLIRPTKTTWRLNDSLLTDLPLRAQVTDTLRTYFTENETGDVSDMTVWEAHKSVLRGKLIQIASQRKREAGALMSNILDRIRSLETQHKRQQVEDTYKELLEERRRLHALLLKRHLRQLRRSKGFFYLHANKGGKLLAQMLRGQQHPSQVHK
;
A
#
# COMPACT_ATOMS: atom_id res chain seq x y z
N MET A 1 7.00 -14.63 8.52
CA MET A 1 8.21 -14.18 7.82
C MET A 1 7.83 -13.02 6.94
N ASP A 2 8.19 -11.81 7.35
CA ASP A 2 7.95 -10.61 6.55
C ASP A 2 9.01 -10.53 5.44
N LEU A 3 8.55 -10.69 4.20
CA LEU A 3 9.35 -10.49 2.98
C LEU A 3 9.58 -8.99 2.76
N GLU A 4 10.33 -8.34 3.64
CA GLU A 4 10.83 -6.99 3.39
C GLU A 4 12.03 -7.05 2.45
N SER A 5 11.96 -6.34 1.32
CA SER A 5 13.05 -6.27 0.36
C SER A 5 14.23 -5.51 0.97
N PRO A 6 15.46 -6.08 0.99
CA PRO A 6 16.63 -5.48 1.65
C PRO A 6 17.11 -4.16 1.04
N LEU A 7 16.53 -3.76 -0.11
CA LEU A 7 16.93 -2.60 -0.89
C LEU A 7 16.06 -1.35 -0.66
N ILE A 8 15.01 -1.46 0.16
CA ILE A 8 14.10 -0.35 0.47
C ILE A 8 14.16 -0.08 1.98
N ARG A 9 15.15 0.70 2.44
CA ARG A 9 15.14 1.23 3.81
C ARG A 9 14.41 2.58 3.79
N PRO A 10 13.21 2.70 4.40
CA PRO A 10 12.52 3.99 4.48
C PRO A 10 13.31 4.91 5.42
N THR A 11 13.97 5.94 4.88
CA THR A 11 14.72 6.92 5.68
C THR A 11 13.81 7.97 6.33
N LYS A 12 12.57 8.13 5.84
CA LYS A 12 11.48 8.91 6.44
C LYS A 12 10.15 8.29 6.07
N THR A 13 9.27 8.02 7.05
CA THR A 13 7.92 7.49 6.84
C THR A 13 7.02 8.59 6.27
N THR A 14 7.15 8.84 4.97
CA THR A 14 6.20 9.69 4.23
C THR A 14 5.02 8.81 3.82
N TRP A 15 3.82 9.24 4.20
CA TRP A 15 2.60 8.60 3.71
C TRP A 15 2.57 8.65 2.19
N ARG A 16 2.17 7.54 1.57
CA ARG A 16 1.97 7.44 0.13
C ARG A 16 0.53 7.03 -0.16
N LEU A 17 -0.09 7.73 -1.11
CA LEU A 17 -1.42 7.39 -1.59
C LEU A 17 -1.40 5.99 -2.23
N ASN A 18 -2.44 5.21 -1.94
CA ASN A 18 -2.68 3.94 -2.59
C ASN A 18 -3.36 4.20 -3.96
N ASP A 19 -2.59 4.05 -5.03
CA ASP A 19 -3.00 4.25 -6.43
C ASP A 19 -4.26 3.45 -6.80
N SER A 20 -4.38 2.23 -6.29
CA SER A 20 -5.54 1.38 -6.58
C SER A 20 -6.87 1.94 -6.05
N LEU A 21 -6.86 2.92 -5.13
CA LEU A 21 -8.10 3.55 -4.64
C LEU A 21 -8.69 4.54 -5.65
N LEU A 22 -7.84 5.09 -6.53
CA LEU A 22 -8.26 6.08 -7.52
C LEU A 22 -8.93 5.44 -8.75
N THR A 23 -8.69 4.14 -8.97
CA THR A 23 -9.29 3.40 -10.08
C THR A 23 -10.75 3.04 -9.84
N ASP A 24 -11.20 3.00 -8.58
CA ASP A 24 -12.55 2.54 -8.25
C ASP A 24 -13.58 3.66 -8.42
N LEU A 25 -14.50 3.47 -9.37
CA LEU A 25 -15.61 4.40 -9.65
C LEU A 25 -16.43 4.81 -8.41
N PRO A 26 -16.85 3.91 -7.50
CA PRO A 26 -17.64 4.32 -6.33
C PRO A 26 -16.82 5.15 -5.33
N LEU A 27 -15.52 4.87 -5.19
CA LEU A 27 -14.66 5.68 -4.34
C LEU A 27 -14.47 7.08 -4.91
N ARG A 28 -14.35 7.18 -6.23
CA ARG A 28 -14.28 8.48 -6.90
C ARG A 28 -15.50 9.32 -6.58
N ALA A 29 -16.70 8.74 -6.64
CA ALA A 29 -17.95 9.44 -6.30
C ALA A 29 -17.95 9.93 -4.85
N GLN A 30 -17.56 9.09 -3.89
CA GLN A 30 -17.49 9.48 -2.47
C GLN A 30 -16.48 10.60 -2.22
N VAL A 31 -15.32 10.54 -2.88
CA VAL A 31 -14.29 11.58 -2.76
C VAL A 31 -14.77 12.89 -3.38
N THR A 32 -15.42 12.84 -4.55
CA THR A 32 -15.98 14.04 -5.18
C THR A 32 -17.08 14.67 -4.34
N ASP A 33 -17.90 13.86 -3.69
CA ASP A 33 -18.96 14.34 -2.79
C ASP A 33 -18.36 15.02 -1.55
N THR A 34 -17.38 14.37 -0.92
CA THR A 34 -16.65 14.95 0.23
C THR A 34 -16.01 16.30 -0.13
N LEU A 35 -15.45 16.42 -1.34
CA LEU A 35 -14.86 17.68 -1.82
C LEU A 35 -15.92 18.75 -2.07
N ARG A 36 -17.06 18.39 -2.67
CA ARG A 36 -18.17 19.33 -2.89
C ARG A 36 -18.65 19.90 -1.56
N THR A 37 -18.92 19.05 -0.58
CA THR A 37 -19.34 19.48 0.76
C THR A 37 -18.32 20.41 1.40
N TYR A 38 -17.03 20.09 1.31
CA TYR A 38 -15.96 20.93 1.86
C TYR A 38 -15.98 22.34 1.24
N PHE A 39 -16.00 22.45 -0.09
CA PHE A 39 -15.96 23.77 -0.73
C PHE A 39 -17.25 24.56 -0.48
N THR A 40 -18.42 23.93 -0.49
CA THR A 40 -19.68 24.61 -0.16
C THR A 40 -19.73 25.19 1.25
N GLU A 41 -19.02 24.58 2.21
CA GLU A 41 -19.01 25.03 3.62
C GLU A 41 -17.91 26.07 3.92
N ASN A 42 -16.84 26.10 3.12
CA ASN A 42 -15.63 26.87 3.44
C ASN A 42 -15.36 28.04 2.47
N GLU A 43 -16.07 28.15 1.34
CA GLU A 43 -15.99 29.28 0.40
C GLU A 43 -16.82 30.50 0.86
N THR A 44 -16.73 30.88 2.13
CA THR A 44 -17.51 32.00 2.72
C THR A 44 -16.81 33.37 2.53
N GLY A 45 -15.61 33.40 1.95
CA GLY A 45 -14.83 34.63 1.67
C GLY A 45 -14.06 35.19 2.87
N ASP A 46 -14.35 34.75 4.09
CA ASP A 46 -13.66 35.17 5.32
C ASP A 46 -12.25 34.58 5.48
N VAL A 47 -11.96 33.47 4.78
CA VAL A 47 -10.71 32.71 4.91
C VAL A 47 -9.91 32.84 3.61
N SER A 48 -8.59 33.07 3.73
CA SER A 48 -7.70 33.11 2.57
C SER A 48 -7.77 31.82 1.75
N ASP A 49 -7.85 31.95 0.42
CA ASP A 49 -7.84 30.83 -0.54
C ASP A 49 -6.71 29.83 -0.28
N MET A 50 -5.56 30.31 0.20
CA MET A 50 -4.42 29.45 0.46
C MET A 50 -4.63 28.54 1.67
N THR A 51 -5.28 29.05 2.72
CA THR A 51 -5.69 28.26 3.88
C THR A 51 -6.77 27.26 3.50
N VAL A 52 -7.74 27.67 2.67
CA VAL A 52 -8.77 26.76 2.13
C VAL A 52 -8.12 25.64 1.31
N TRP A 53 -7.10 25.97 0.49
CA TRP A 53 -6.32 24.99 -0.28
C TRP A 53 -5.58 23.98 0.62
N GLU A 54 -4.92 24.46 1.67
CA GLU A 54 -4.20 23.59 2.60
C GLU A 54 -5.10 22.68 3.44
N ALA A 55 -6.22 23.21 3.90
CA ALA A 55 -7.19 22.47 4.68
C ALA A 55 -7.87 21.37 3.85
N HIS A 56 -8.28 21.62 2.60
CA HIS A 56 -8.90 20.56 1.79
C HIS A 56 -7.93 19.42 1.49
N LYS A 57 -6.63 19.70 1.29
CA LYS A 57 -5.62 18.64 1.07
C LYS A 57 -5.55 17.71 2.27
N SER A 58 -5.65 18.29 3.48
CA SER A 58 -5.63 17.57 4.74
C SER A 58 -6.90 16.72 4.92
N VAL A 59 -8.08 17.30 4.64
CA VAL A 59 -9.38 16.59 4.67
C VAL A 59 -9.38 15.41 3.69
N LEU A 60 -9.00 15.66 2.43
CA LEU A 60 -8.93 14.64 1.38
C LEU A 60 -7.99 13.50 1.77
N ARG A 61 -6.81 13.82 2.31
CA ARG A 61 -5.86 12.82 2.79
C ARG A 61 -6.44 11.99 3.94
N GLY A 62 -7.10 12.62 4.90
CA GLY A 62 -7.79 11.94 6.00
C GLY A 62 -8.82 10.95 5.48
N LYS A 63 -9.66 11.37 4.54
CA LYS A 63 -10.68 10.52 3.90
C LYS A 63 -10.06 9.32 3.19
N LEU A 64 -9.00 9.53 2.41
CA LEU A 64 -8.30 8.46 1.68
C LEU A 64 -7.62 7.47 2.65
N ILE A 65 -7.05 7.95 3.76
CA ILE A 65 -6.48 7.11 4.82
C ILE A 65 -7.56 6.25 5.49
N GLN A 66 -8.71 6.85 5.82
CA GLN A 66 -9.85 6.15 6.43
C GLN A 66 -10.30 4.98 5.54
N ILE A 67 -10.53 5.26 4.26
CA ILE A 67 -10.96 4.26 3.26
C ILE A 67 -9.90 3.17 3.09
N ALA A 68 -8.62 3.55 3.01
CA ALA A 68 -7.53 2.58 2.91
C ALA A 68 -7.46 1.66 4.13
N SER A 69 -7.65 2.22 5.34
CA SER A 69 -7.65 1.50 6.60
C SER A 69 -8.81 0.51 6.68
N GLN A 70 -10.02 0.96 6.33
CA GLN A 70 -11.21 0.11 6.26
C GLN A 70 -11.00 -1.07 5.32
N ARG A 71 -10.53 -0.83 4.10
CA ARG A 71 -10.26 -1.91 3.12
C ARG A 71 -9.17 -2.86 3.56
N LYS A 72 -8.15 -2.36 4.27
CA LYS A 72 -7.12 -3.22 4.86
C LYS A 72 -7.73 -4.15 5.91
N ARG A 73 -8.64 -3.65 6.75
CA ARG A 73 -9.37 -4.43 7.75
C ARG A 73 -10.26 -5.49 7.08
N GLU A 74 -11.05 -5.09 6.09
CA GLU A 74 -11.92 -6.00 5.32
C GLU A 74 -11.12 -7.11 4.62
N ALA A 75 -10.02 -6.77 3.95
CA ALA A 75 -9.15 -7.75 3.31
C ALA A 75 -8.51 -8.71 4.33
N GLY A 76 -8.16 -8.21 5.52
CA GLY A 76 -7.65 -9.04 6.62
C GLY A 76 -8.70 -10.02 7.14
N ALA A 77 -9.93 -9.55 7.36
CA ALA A 77 -11.05 -10.38 7.79
C ALA A 77 -11.37 -11.48 6.75
N LEU A 78 -11.45 -11.11 5.47
CA LEU A 78 -11.64 -12.07 4.37
C LEU A 78 -10.56 -13.15 4.34
N MET A 79 -9.29 -12.76 4.53
CA MET A 79 -8.18 -13.71 4.56
C MET A 79 -8.25 -14.65 5.77
N SER A 80 -8.63 -14.13 6.96
CA SER A 80 -8.86 -14.98 8.14
C SER A 80 -9.97 -16.00 7.89
N ASN A 81 -11.11 -15.55 7.35
CA ASN A 81 -12.26 -16.41 7.07
C ASN A 81 -11.90 -17.55 6.09
N ILE A 82 -11.12 -17.26 5.04
CA ILE A 82 -10.64 -18.28 4.10
C ILE A 82 -9.70 -19.28 4.79
N LEU A 83 -8.79 -18.80 5.64
CA LEU A 83 -7.88 -19.68 6.38
C LEU A 83 -8.64 -20.58 7.36
N ASP A 84 -9.63 -20.05 8.06
CA ASP A 84 -10.47 -20.82 8.98
C ASP A 84 -11.34 -21.84 8.22
N ARG A 85 -11.87 -21.47 7.04
CA ARG A 85 -12.56 -22.41 6.15
C ARG A 85 -11.64 -23.54 5.69
N ILE A 86 -10.41 -23.23 5.25
CA ILE A 86 -9.41 -24.23 4.87
C ILE A 86 -9.13 -25.18 6.04
N ARG A 87 -8.91 -24.68 7.25
CA ARG A 87 -8.68 -25.52 8.44
C ARG A 87 -9.86 -26.46 8.70
N SER A 88 -11.09 -25.94 8.63
CA SER A 88 -12.28 -26.76 8.83
C SER A 88 -12.38 -27.89 7.80
N LEU A 89 -12.19 -27.57 6.50
CA LEU A 89 -12.24 -28.54 5.41
C LEU A 89 -11.12 -29.57 5.52
N GLU A 90 -9.91 -29.19 5.92
CA GLU A 90 -8.81 -30.13 6.17
C GLU A 90 -9.15 -31.11 7.29
N THR A 91 -9.75 -30.65 8.39
CA THR A 91 -10.17 -31.56 9.48
C THR A 91 -11.29 -32.49 9.07
N GLN A 92 -12.26 -32.01 8.28
CA GLN A 92 -13.35 -32.84 7.77
C GLN A 92 -12.84 -33.89 6.79
N HIS A 93 -11.99 -33.50 5.84
CA HIS A 93 -11.42 -34.42 4.86
C HIS A 93 -10.51 -35.48 5.51
N LYS A 94 -9.74 -35.13 6.56
CA LYS A 94 -8.97 -36.12 7.33
C LYS A 94 -9.85 -37.18 8.00
N ARG A 95 -11.09 -36.86 8.39
CA ARG A 95 -12.02 -37.78 9.05
C ARG A 95 -12.77 -38.66 8.06
N GLN A 96 -13.30 -38.06 6.99
CA GLN A 96 -14.27 -38.71 6.10
C GLN A 96 -13.70 -39.08 4.72
N GLN A 97 -12.52 -38.55 4.34
CA GLN A 97 -11.83 -38.77 3.06
C GLN A 97 -12.73 -38.62 1.81
N VAL A 98 -13.70 -37.70 1.86
CA VAL A 98 -14.66 -37.47 0.76
C VAL A 98 -14.03 -36.59 -0.32
N GLU A 99 -14.23 -36.99 -1.58
CA GLU A 99 -13.71 -36.31 -2.78
C GLU A 99 -14.28 -34.89 -2.94
N ASP A 100 -15.55 -34.67 -2.61
CA ASP A 100 -16.17 -33.34 -2.74
C ASP A 100 -15.61 -32.34 -1.72
N THR A 101 -15.29 -32.77 -0.49
CA THR A 101 -14.58 -31.93 0.48
C THR A 101 -13.18 -31.54 -0.01
N TYR A 102 -12.51 -32.42 -0.78
CA TYR A 102 -11.21 -32.12 -1.36
C TYR A 102 -11.31 -31.07 -2.48
N LYS A 103 -12.34 -31.14 -3.33
CA LYS A 103 -12.59 -30.13 -4.36
C LYS A 103 -12.82 -28.74 -3.77
N GLU A 104 -13.67 -28.63 -2.75
CA GLU A 104 -13.91 -27.37 -2.02
C GLU A 104 -12.62 -26.82 -1.40
N LEU A 105 -11.80 -27.69 -0.79
CA LEU A 105 -10.51 -27.31 -0.22
C LEU A 105 -9.57 -26.73 -1.29
N LEU A 106 -9.53 -27.34 -2.47
CA LEU A 106 -8.70 -26.88 -3.58
C LEU A 106 -9.18 -25.52 -4.11
N GLU A 107 -10.48 -25.27 -4.12
CA GLU A 107 -11.06 -23.97 -4.49
C GLU A 107 -10.69 -22.87 -3.50
N GLU A 108 -10.81 -23.12 -2.19
CA GLU A 108 -10.42 -22.15 -1.17
C GLU A 108 -8.92 -21.87 -1.16
N ARG A 109 -8.10 -22.89 -1.41
CA ARG A 109 -6.64 -22.71 -1.62
C ARG A 109 -6.35 -21.85 -2.84
N ARG A 110 -7.05 -22.06 -3.96
CA ARG A 110 -6.93 -21.21 -5.16
C ARG A 110 -7.34 -19.77 -4.86
N ARG A 111 -8.41 -19.58 -4.10
CA ARG A 111 -8.88 -18.25 -3.66
C ARG A 111 -7.85 -17.53 -2.79
N LEU A 112 -7.26 -18.24 -1.82
CA LEU A 112 -6.17 -17.72 -0.98
C LEU A 112 -4.95 -17.33 -1.84
N HIS A 113 -4.54 -18.20 -2.76
CA HIS A 113 -3.41 -17.96 -3.64
C HIS A 113 -3.63 -16.71 -4.52
N ALA A 114 -4.83 -16.52 -5.08
CA ALA A 114 -5.17 -15.34 -5.86
C ALA A 114 -5.05 -14.03 -5.05
N LEU A 115 -5.47 -14.03 -3.78
CA LEU A 115 -5.33 -12.88 -2.88
C LEU A 115 -3.86 -12.57 -2.56
N LEU A 116 -3.07 -13.60 -2.26
CA LEU A 116 -1.64 -13.47 -2.01
C LEU A 116 -0.91 -12.95 -3.25
N LEU A 117 -1.21 -13.50 -4.42
CA LEU A 117 -0.63 -13.06 -5.69
C LEU A 117 -0.90 -11.57 -5.94
N LYS A 118 -2.15 -11.11 -5.72
CA LYS A 118 -2.49 -9.69 -5.82
C LYS A 118 -1.66 -8.81 -4.89
N ARG A 119 -1.39 -9.27 -3.65
CA ARG A 119 -0.52 -8.57 -2.69
C ARG A 119 0.93 -8.55 -3.17
N HIS A 120 1.48 -9.67 -3.63
CA HIS A 120 2.85 -9.78 -4.13
C HIS A 120 3.07 -8.91 -5.37
N LEU A 121 2.15 -8.93 -6.33
CA LEU A 121 2.21 -8.07 -7.53
C LEU A 121 2.23 -6.58 -7.17
N ARG A 122 1.48 -6.16 -6.16
CA ARG A 122 1.51 -4.78 -5.65
C ARG A 122 2.88 -4.42 -5.09
N GLN A 123 3.50 -5.31 -4.30
CA GLN A 123 4.84 -5.07 -3.75
C GLN A 123 5.91 -5.06 -4.85
N LEU A 124 5.80 -5.97 -5.82
CA LEU A 124 6.69 -6.01 -6.98
C LEU A 124 6.62 -4.71 -7.78
N ARG A 125 5.41 -4.22 -8.07
CA ARG A 125 5.21 -2.93 -8.78
C ARG A 125 5.85 -1.77 -8.01
N ARG A 126 5.69 -1.73 -6.68
CA ARG A 126 6.31 -0.72 -5.82
C ARG A 126 7.84 -0.78 -5.86
N SER A 127 8.40 -1.98 -5.77
CA SER A 127 9.84 -2.20 -5.87
C SER A 127 10.36 -1.76 -7.24
N LYS A 128 9.72 -2.18 -8.34
CA LYS A 128 10.08 -1.75 -9.70
C LYS A 128 10.02 -0.24 -9.88
N GLY A 129 8.99 0.43 -9.37
CA GLY A 129 8.88 1.89 -9.41
C GLY A 129 9.99 2.58 -8.61
N PHE A 130 10.34 2.04 -7.45
CA PHE A 130 11.49 2.53 -6.68
C PHE A 130 12.80 2.38 -7.47
N PHE A 131 13.07 1.21 -8.05
CA PHE A 131 14.24 1.01 -8.90
C PHE A 131 14.26 1.96 -10.10
N TYR A 132 13.17 2.10 -10.84
CA TYR A 132 13.11 3.00 -11.99
C TYR A 132 13.53 4.44 -11.63
N LEU A 133 13.04 4.97 -10.51
CA LEU A 133 13.35 6.32 -10.05
C LEU A 133 14.79 6.51 -9.53
N HIS A 134 15.47 5.41 -9.15
CA HIS A 134 16.76 5.45 -8.47
C HIS A 134 17.87 4.66 -9.19
N ALA A 135 17.58 3.96 -10.29
CA ALA A 135 18.52 3.07 -10.98
C ALA A 135 19.74 3.82 -11.52
N ASN A 136 19.51 5.00 -12.10
CA ASN A 136 20.57 5.85 -12.65
C ASN A 136 21.07 6.92 -11.67
N LYS A 137 20.48 7.00 -10.47
CA LYS A 137 20.94 7.93 -9.45
C LYS A 137 22.09 7.26 -8.72
N GLY A 138 23.26 7.91 -8.70
CA GLY A 138 24.35 7.52 -7.82
C GLY A 138 23.82 7.43 -6.40
N GLY A 139 23.63 6.20 -5.91
CA GLY A 139 23.01 5.97 -4.62
C GLY A 139 23.79 6.66 -3.50
N LYS A 140 23.19 6.78 -2.30
CA LYS A 140 23.90 7.33 -1.14
C LYS A 140 25.27 6.69 -0.93
N LEU A 141 25.38 5.39 -1.20
CA LEU A 141 26.63 4.63 -1.15
C LEU A 141 27.66 5.12 -2.17
N LEU A 142 27.27 5.28 -3.44
CA LEU A 142 28.17 5.82 -4.48
C LEU A 142 28.60 7.25 -4.14
N ALA A 143 27.67 8.09 -3.67
CA ALA A 143 27.98 9.45 -3.22
C ALA A 143 28.90 9.46 -1.98
N GLN A 144 28.79 8.47 -1.08
CA GLN A 144 29.72 8.30 0.05
C GLN A 144 31.11 7.84 -0.42
N MET A 145 31.16 6.87 -1.35
CA MET A 145 32.41 6.42 -1.97
C MET A 145 33.11 7.56 -2.71
N LEU A 146 32.40 8.32 -3.55
CA LEU A 146 32.94 9.48 -4.26
C LEU A 146 33.44 10.56 -3.30
N ARG A 147 32.73 10.85 -2.20
CA ARG A 147 33.21 11.78 -1.17
C ARG A 147 34.51 11.30 -0.52
N GLY A 148 34.63 10.02 -0.19
CA GLY A 148 35.87 9.45 0.32
C GLY A 148 37.03 9.57 -0.69
N GLN A 149 36.75 9.47 -1.99
CA GLN A 149 37.73 9.59 -3.07
C GLN A 149 38.07 11.04 -3.45
N GLN A 150 37.23 12.02 -3.13
CA GLN A 150 37.48 13.47 -3.35
C GLN A 150 38.26 14.14 -2.21
N HIS A 151 38.50 13.44 -1.10
CA HIS A 151 39.39 13.86 -0.02
C HIS A 151 40.75 13.10 0.02
N PRO A 152 41.49 12.90 -1.08
CA PRO A 152 42.90 12.57 -0.96
C PRO A 152 43.65 13.88 -0.69
N SER A 153 44.12 14.04 0.55
CA SER A 153 45.19 14.98 0.92
C SER A 153 44.86 16.48 0.85
N GLN A 154 44.13 17.00 1.84
CA GLN A 154 44.44 18.33 2.41
C GLN A 154 45.21 18.11 3.71
N VAL A 155 46.44 17.59 3.59
CA VAL A 155 47.44 17.71 4.65
C VAL A 155 48.11 19.06 4.42
N HIS A 156 47.66 20.09 5.16
CA HIS A 156 48.38 21.36 5.23
C HIS A 156 49.77 21.09 5.84
N LYS A 157 50.83 21.50 5.12
CA LYS A 157 52.19 21.61 5.65
C LYS A 157 52.33 22.86 6.49
#